data_AF-A0A2V7H2L9-F1
#
_entry.id   AF-A0A2V7H2L9-F1
#
_cell.length_a   1.000
_cell.length_b   1.000
_cell.length_c   1.000
_cell.angle_alpha   90.00
_cell.angle_beta   90.00
_cell.angle_gamma   90.00
#
_symmetry.space_group_name_H-M   'P 1'
#
loop_
_entity.id
_entity.type
_entity.pdbx_description
1 polymer ?
#
loop_
_entity_poly.entity_id
_entity_poly.type
_entity_poly.pdbx_seq_one_letter_code
_entity_poly.pdbx_strand_id
1 'polypeptide(L)'
;MSTTMKQYQQLEARIRKSDLDAQETRWEFGRKLLGERGDKKRLPDGRLEELANALASSRSELKNRMQFAEEYSTKAKVRAAFEKYGSWSEICARGMGARYANEELAERNDAREEAEVARLRAEAALDAKNQTGEPWRRLRIALVEAHNALVDLEPQADVSEVFTLLQHVDETVDRVFDRVFGETGLRAFVPQEPGVAVR
;
A
#
# COMPACT_ATOMS: atom_id res chain seq x y z
N MET A 1 -5.73 50.86 -13.30
CA MET A 1 -5.50 50.62 -14.74
C MET A 1 -5.92 49.20 -15.04
N SER A 2 -6.74 48.98 -16.09
CA SER A 2 -7.16 47.63 -16.49
C SER A 2 -6.06 46.95 -17.31
N THR A 3 -5.81 45.67 -17.05
CA THR A 3 -4.80 44.89 -17.77
C THR A 3 -5.24 44.67 -19.21
N THR A 4 -4.39 45.06 -20.15
CA THR A 4 -4.63 44.93 -21.59
C THR A 4 -4.37 43.50 -22.07
N MET A 5 -5.02 43.10 -23.17
CA MET A 5 -4.76 41.81 -23.83
C MET A 5 -3.27 41.60 -24.17
N LYS A 6 -2.58 42.68 -24.57
CA LYS A 6 -1.14 42.67 -24.87
C LYS A 6 -0.30 42.28 -23.65
N GLN A 7 -0.68 42.71 -22.45
CA GLN A 7 0.01 42.34 -21.21
C GLN A 7 -0.18 40.86 -20.89
N TYR A 8 -1.39 40.30 -21.08
CA TYR A 8 -1.62 38.87 -20.92
C TYR A 8 -0.80 38.04 -21.92
N GLN A 9 -0.73 38.45 -23.19
CA GLN A 9 0.10 37.77 -24.19
C GLN A 9 1.59 37.75 -23.82
N GLN A 10 2.11 38.83 -23.22
CA GLN A 10 3.48 38.88 -22.74
C GLN A 10 3.72 37.94 -21.56
N LEU A 11 2.76 37.82 -20.63
CA LEU A 11 2.84 36.85 -19.54
C LEU A 11 2.83 35.42 -20.06
N GLU A 12 1.93 35.11 -20.99
CA GLU A 12 1.84 33.79 -21.61
C GLU A 12 3.14 33.42 -22.33
N ALA A 13 3.72 34.35 -23.11
CA ALA A 13 4.99 34.11 -23.78
C ALA A 13 6.14 33.81 -22.79
N ARG A 14 6.14 34.47 -21.62
CA ARG A 14 7.13 34.22 -20.57
C ARG A 14 6.93 32.86 -19.91
N ILE A 15 5.68 32.47 -19.64
CA ILE A 15 5.33 31.15 -19.11
C ILE A 15 5.80 30.06 -20.08
N ARG A 16 5.41 30.16 -21.36
CA ARG A 16 5.79 29.17 -22.38
C ARG A 16 7.30 29.04 -22.54
N LYS A 17 8.04 30.16 -22.46
CA LYS A 17 9.50 30.12 -22.48
C LYS A 17 10.06 29.38 -21.25
N SER A 18 9.57 29.71 -20.06
CA SER A 18 9.99 29.05 -18.81
C SER A 18 9.71 27.55 -18.85
N ASP A 19 8.56 27.15 -19.40
CA ASP A 19 8.19 25.75 -19.54
C ASP A 19 9.10 25.01 -20.52
N LEU A 20 9.46 25.64 -21.64
CA LEU A 20 10.43 25.10 -22.59
C LEU A 20 11.82 24.95 -21.93
N ASP A 21 12.29 25.97 -21.22
CA ASP A 21 13.57 25.92 -20.50
C ASP A 21 13.56 24.77 -19.46
N ALA A 22 12.42 24.54 -18.80
CA ALA A 22 12.24 23.41 -17.90
C ALA A 22 12.27 22.05 -18.64
N GLN A 23 11.75 21.96 -19.87
CA GLN A 23 11.88 20.73 -20.68
C GLN A 23 13.33 20.50 -21.13
N GLU A 24 14.03 21.55 -21.58
CA GLU A 24 15.46 21.43 -21.92
C GLU A 24 16.28 20.96 -20.71
N THR A 25 15.97 21.46 -19.52
CA THR A 25 16.64 21.04 -18.27
C THR A 25 16.36 19.57 -17.94
N ARG A 26 15.10 19.11 -18.05
CA ARG A 26 14.74 17.69 -17.87
C ARG A 26 15.48 16.79 -18.87
N TRP A 27 15.59 17.24 -20.11
CA TRP A 27 16.34 16.55 -21.15
C TRP A 27 17.84 16.46 -20.83
N GLU A 28 18.48 17.57 -20.45
CA GLU A 28 19.89 17.60 -20.07
C GLU A 28 20.18 16.67 -18.87
N PHE A 29 19.27 16.65 -17.90
CA PHE A 29 19.34 15.73 -16.78
C PHE A 29 19.33 14.26 -17.25
N GLY A 30 18.38 13.90 -18.12
CA GLY A 30 18.31 12.57 -18.71
C GLY A 30 19.57 12.21 -19.52
N ARG A 31 20.15 13.16 -20.25
CA ARG A 31 21.42 12.96 -20.98
C ARG A 31 22.58 12.62 -20.04
N LYS A 32 22.66 13.27 -18.87
CA LYS A 32 23.67 12.94 -17.86
C LYS A 32 23.48 11.51 -17.33
N LEU A 33 22.25 11.12 -17.01
CA LEU A 33 21.95 9.75 -16.58
C LEU A 33 22.24 8.70 -17.66
N LEU A 34 21.96 8.99 -18.93
CA LEU A 34 22.33 8.11 -20.04
C LEU A 34 23.84 7.95 -20.16
N GLY A 35 24.62 9.02 -19.89
CA GLY A 35 26.08 8.94 -19.81
C GLY A 35 26.57 8.03 -18.68
N GLU A 36 25.88 8.02 -17.53
CA GLU A 36 26.22 7.14 -16.40
C GLU A 36 25.95 5.65 -16.68
N ARG A 37 25.09 5.29 -17.64
CA ARG A 37 24.83 3.88 -17.99
C ARG A 37 26.05 3.15 -18.55
N GLY A 38 26.96 3.89 -19.21
CA GLY A 38 28.10 3.32 -19.93
C GLY A 38 27.71 2.14 -20.84
N ASP A 39 28.66 1.21 -21.03
CA ASP A 39 28.46 0.05 -21.92
C ASP A 39 27.50 -1.01 -21.36
N LYS A 40 27.28 -0.99 -20.04
CA LYS A 40 26.41 -1.96 -19.35
C LYS A 40 24.93 -1.70 -19.59
N LYS A 41 24.57 -0.60 -20.26
CA LYS A 41 23.19 -0.17 -20.56
C LYS A 41 22.28 -0.06 -19.32
N ARG A 42 22.87 0.02 -18.12
CA ARG A 42 22.17 0.16 -16.84
C ARG A 42 22.93 1.13 -15.96
N LEU A 43 22.21 1.87 -15.13
CA LEU A 43 22.83 2.71 -14.12
C LEU A 43 23.56 1.84 -13.09
N PRO A 44 24.58 2.39 -12.39
CA PRO A 44 25.16 1.73 -11.23
C PRO A 44 24.09 1.32 -10.22
N ASP A 45 24.28 0.19 -9.55
CA ASP A 45 23.32 -0.33 -8.58
C ASP A 45 23.10 0.71 -7.46
N GLY A 46 21.85 0.96 -7.11
CA GLY A 46 21.46 1.97 -6.10
C GLY A 46 21.49 3.44 -6.57
N ARG A 47 22.05 3.74 -7.76
CA ARG A 47 22.21 5.13 -8.23
C ARG A 47 20.91 5.89 -8.38
N LEU A 48 19.87 5.22 -8.85
CA LEU A 48 18.56 5.82 -9.04
C LEU A 48 17.88 6.14 -7.69
N GLU A 49 18.13 5.33 -6.67
CA GLU A 49 17.64 5.54 -5.30
C GLU A 49 18.37 6.70 -4.62
N GLU A 50 19.69 6.75 -4.77
CA GLU A 50 20.53 7.85 -4.28
C GLU A 50 20.03 9.21 -4.82
N LEU A 51 19.83 9.30 -6.14
CA LEU A 51 19.35 10.53 -6.79
C LEU A 51 17.92 10.89 -6.42
N ALA A 52 17.05 9.89 -6.29
CA ALA A 52 15.66 10.11 -5.88
C ALA A 52 15.60 10.78 -4.50
N ASN A 53 16.37 10.25 -3.55
CA ASN A 53 16.45 10.77 -2.19
C ASN A 53 17.13 12.14 -2.14
N ALA A 54 18.26 12.32 -2.83
CA ALA A 54 19.00 13.58 -2.81
C ALA A 54 18.25 14.76 -3.47
N LEU A 55 17.44 14.49 -4.50
CA LEU A 55 16.74 15.52 -5.28
C LEU A 55 15.24 15.62 -4.94
N ALA A 56 14.78 14.90 -3.92
CA ALA A 56 13.36 14.78 -3.57
C ALA A 56 12.48 14.51 -4.82
N SER A 57 12.96 13.65 -5.72
CA SER A 57 12.31 13.31 -6.98
C SER A 57 11.95 11.83 -6.99
N SER A 58 10.84 11.46 -7.60
CA SER A 58 10.46 10.04 -7.68
C SER A 58 11.36 9.28 -8.66
N ARG A 59 11.51 7.98 -8.41
CA ARG A 59 12.19 7.04 -9.31
C ARG A 59 11.59 7.08 -10.73
N SER A 60 10.27 7.12 -10.84
CA SER A 60 9.57 7.19 -12.13
C SER A 60 9.86 8.49 -12.88
N GLU A 61 9.94 9.64 -12.19
CA GLU A 61 10.32 10.91 -12.82
C GLU A 61 11.77 10.87 -13.35
N LEU A 62 12.70 10.24 -12.62
CA LEU A 62 14.07 10.05 -13.11
C LEU A 62 14.12 9.12 -14.34
N LYS A 63 13.39 7.99 -14.32
CA LYS A 63 13.23 7.08 -15.47
C LYS A 63 12.64 7.84 -16.68
N ASN A 64 11.61 8.66 -16.47
CA ASN A 64 10.98 9.46 -17.52
C ASN A 64 11.95 10.48 -18.13
N ARG A 65 12.76 11.17 -17.32
CA ARG A 65 13.80 12.09 -17.84
C ARG A 65 14.83 11.36 -18.70
N MET A 66 15.25 10.16 -18.29
CA MET A 66 16.15 9.33 -19.11
C MET A 66 15.51 8.93 -20.42
N GLN A 67 14.27 8.42 -20.38
CA GLN A 67 13.54 8.03 -21.58
C GLN A 67 13.37 9.23 -22.52
N PHE A 68 13.01 10.39 -21.98
CA PHE A 68 12.84 11.62 -22.74
C PHE A 68 14.14 12.00 -23.48
N ALA A 69 15.27 11.89 -22.80
CA ALA A 69 16.58 12.16 -23.39
C ALA A 69 17.04 11.13 -24.43
N GLU A 70 16.52 9.90 -24.35
CA GLU A 70 16.79 8.82 -25.31
C GLU A 70 15.92 9.00 -26.57
N GLU A 71 14.63 9.28 -26.40
CA GLU A 71 13.65 9.49 -27.48
C GLU A 71 13.98 10.76 -28.29
N TYR A 72 14.26 11.86 -27.60
CA TYR A 72 14.52 13.16 -28.22
C TYR A 72 16.01 13.47 -28.22
N SER A 73 16.76 12.87 -29.14
CA SER A 73 18.24 12.91 -29.13
C SER A 73 18.90 14.31 -29.22
N THR A 74 18.16 15.38 -29.53
CA THR A 74 18.69 16.76 -29.67
C THR A 74 17.75 17.80 -29.08
N LYS A 75 18.27 18.97 -28.71
CA LYS A 75 17.46 20.12 -28.25
C LYS A 75 16.41 20.56 -29.27
N ALA A 76 16.71 20.48 -30.57
CA ALA A 76 15.74 20.80 -31.62
C ALA A 76 14.53 19.85 -31.59
N LYS A 77 14.76 18.55 -31.33
CA LYS A 77 13.70 17.56 -31.15
C LYS A 77 12.90 17.81 -29.86
N VAL A 78 13.55 18.24 -28.79
CA VAL A 78 12.88 18.65 -27.53
C VAL A 78 11.93 19.83 -27.78
N ARG A 79 12.39 20.85 -28.51
CA ARG A 79 11.55 22.00 -28.90
C ARG A 79 10.36 21.58 -29.73
N ALA A 80 10.58 20.75 -30.76
CA ALA A 80 9.51 20.21 -31.59
C ALA A 80 8.50 19.38 -30.77
N ALA A 81 8.97 18.61 -29.78
CA ALA A 81 8.10 17.86 -28.87
C ALA A 81 7.26 18.79 -28.00
N PHE A 82 7.88 19.82 -27.44
CA PHE A 82 7.18 20.82 -26.64
C PHE A 82 6.16 21.61 -27.46
N GLU A 83 6.49 21.99 -28.69
CA GLU A 83 5.54 22.63 -29.62
C GLU A 83 4.36 21.72 -29.95
N LYS A 84 4.61 20.41 -30.13
CA LYS A 84 3.58 19.42 -30.46
C LYS A 84 2.65 19.09 -29.29
N TYR A 85 3.22 18.85 -28.10
CA TYR A 85 2.49 18.30 -26.95
C TYR A 85 2.18 19.34 -25.86
N GLY A 86 2.89 20.47 -25.84
CA GLY A 86 2.62 21.62 -24.99
C GLY A 86 3.04 21.50 -23.52
N SER A 87 3.06 20.30 -22.93
CA SER A 87 3.39 20.13 -21.51
C SER A 87 4.17 18.85 -21.22
N TRP A 88 4.87 18.81 -20.08
CA TRP A 88 5.59 17.61 -19.62
C TRP A 88 4.67 16.39 -19.48
N SER A 89 3.48 16.58 -18.92
CA SER A 89 2.50 15.50 -18.73
C SER A 89 2.07 14.89 -20.06
N GLU A 90 1.80 15.73 -21.07
CA GLU A 90 1.43 15.28 -22.41
C GLU A 90 2.59 14.60 -23.14
N ILE A 91 3.81 15.11 -22.96
CA ILE A 91 5.03 14.46 -23.47
C ILE A 91 5.18 13.07 -22.84
N CYS A 92 4.97 12.92 -21.54
CA CYS A 92 5.05 11.62 -20.88
C CYS A 92 3.96 10.66 -21.36
N ALA A 93 2.72 11.15 -21.47
CA ALA A 93 1.58 10.30 -21.81
C ALA A 93 1.56 9.87 -23.29
N ARG A 94 2.03 10.73 -24.20
CA ARG A 94 1.83 10.56 -25.65
C ARG A 94 3.10 10.71 -26.47
N GLY A 95 4.11 11.39 -25.92
CA GLY A 95 5.36 11.72 -26.58
C GLY A 95 6.48 10.72 -26.34
N MET A 96 6.37 9.82 -25.36
CA MET A 96 7.39 8.82 -25.07
C MET A 96 6.84 7.42 -25.35
N GLY A 97 7.57 6.62 -26.15
CA GLY A 97 7.12 5.28 -26.54
C GLY A 97 6.90 4.32 -25.35
N ALA A 98 6.36 3.12 -25.62
CA ALA A 98 5.90 2.20 -24.56
C ALA A 98 7.01 1.55 -23.69
N ARG A 99 8.30 1.85 -23.91
CA ARG A 99 9.43 1.10 -23.31
C ARG A 99 9.36 1.01 -21.78
N TYR A 100 9.32 2.14 -21.07
CA TYR A 100 9.29 2.12 -19.61
C TYR A 100 7.86 2.02 -19.05
N ALA A 101 6.83 2.37 -19.83
CA ALA A 101 5.44 2.15 -19.45
C ALA A 101 5.15 0.64 -19.29
N ASN A 102 5.72 -0.20 -20.14
CA ASN A 102 5.58 -1.66 -20.04
C ASN A 102 6.42 -2.23 -18.88
N GLU A 103 7.64 -1.75 -18.65
CA GLU A 103 8.46 -2.18 -17.51
C GLU A 103 7.82 -1.77 -16.17
N GLU A 104 7.30 -0.55 -16.04
CA GLU A 104 6.60 -0.10 -14.83
C GLU A 104 5.27 -0.81 -14.63
N LEU A 105 4.53 -1.10 -15.71
CA LEU A 105 3.32 -1.91 -15.64
C LEU A 105 3.65 -3.35 -15.20
N ALA A 106 4.74 -3.92 -15.71
CA ALA A 106 5.25 -5.22 -15.27
C ALA A 106 5.65 -5.19 -13.78
N GLU A 107 6.47 -4.22 -13.35
CA GLU A 107 6.86 -4.04 -11.94
C GLU A 107 5.63 -3.90 -11.02
N ARG A 108 4.59 -3.16 -11.45
CA ARG A 108 3.33 -3.01 -10.70
C ARG A 108 2.50 -4.29 -10.67
N ASN A 109 2.48 -5.04 -11.77
CA ASN A 109 1.77 -6.32 -11.85
C ASN A 109 2.47 -7.35 -10.95
N ASP A 110 3.80 -7.44 -11.00
CA ASP A 110 4.60 -8.31 -10.15
C ASP A 110 4.36 -8.00 -8.67
N ALA A 111 4.40 -6.71 -8.29
CA ALA A 111 4.10 -6.29 -6.91
C ALA A 111 2.66 -6.63 -6.48
N ARG A 112 1.70 -6.56 -7.40
CA ARG A 112 0.30 -6.94 -7.15
C ARG A 112 0.16 -8.46 -6.98
N GLU A 113 0.86 -9.25 -7.79
CA GLU A 113 0.89 -10.71 -7.67
C GLU A 113 1.55 -11.13 -6.35
N GLU A 114 2.67 -10.52 -5.97
CA GLU A 114 3.32 -10.77 -4.68
C GLU A 114 2.40 -10.44 -3.49
N ALA A 115 1.66 -9.33 -3.56
CA ALA A 115 0.70 -8.97 -2.53
C ALA A 115 -0.48 -9.96 -2.43
N GLU A 116 -0.97 -10.46 -3.57
CA GLU A 116 -2.01 -11.48 -3.60
C GLU A 116 -1.52 -12.82 -3.03
N VAL A 117 -0.29 -13.23 -3.38
CA VAL A 117 0.36 -14.42 -2.80
C VAL A 117 0.54 -14.27 -1.29
N ALA A 118 0.95 -13.09 -0.81
CA ALA A 118 1.07 -12.81 0.62
C ALA A 118 -0.28 -12.88 1.33
N ARG A 119 -1.36 -12.37 0.70
CA ARG A 119 -2.73 -12.47 1.23
C ARG A 119 -3.16 -13.92 1.35
N LEU A 120 -2.99 -14.73 0.30
CA LEU A 120 -3.34 -16.15 0.30
C LEU A 120 -2.54 -16.94 1.35
N ARG A 121 -1.26 -16.61 1.54
CA ARG A 121 -0.44 -17.22 2.60
C ARG A 121 -0.94 -16.84 4.00
N ALA A 122 -1.33 -15.58 4.21
CA ALA A 122 -1.87 -15.13 5.49
C ALA A 122 -3.22 -15.80 5.79
N GLU A 123 -4.08 -15.94 4.78
CA GLU A 123 -5.37 -16.65 4.87
C GLU A 123 -5.15 -18.14 5.18
N ALA A 124 -4.26 -18.82 4.45
CA ALA A 124 -3.91 -20.22 4.73
C ALA A 124 -3.31 -20.41 6.13
N ALA A 125 -2.51 -19.46 6.61
CA ALA A 125 -1.97 -19.49 7.97
C ALA A 125 -3.05 -19.29 9.04
N LEU A 126 -4.08 -18.49 8.75
CA LEU A 126 -5.25 -18.33 9.61
C LEU A 126 -6.08 -19.62 9.65
N ASP A 127 -6.32 -20.24 8.49
CA ASP A 127 -7.04 -21.52 8.39
C ASP A 127 -6.30 -22.66 9.08
N ALA A 128 -4.97 -22.74 8.92
CA ALA A 128 -4.15 -23.73 9.62
C ALA A 128 -4.22 -23.56 11.15
N LYS A 129 -4.25 -22.31 11.65
CA LYS A 129 -4.44 -22.01 13.09
C LYS A 129 -5.86 -22.31 13.56
N ASN A 130 -6.87 -22.17 12.71
CA ASN A 130 -8.25 -22.53 13.03
C ASN A 130 -8.46 -24.05 13.03
N GLN A 131 -7.77 -24.80 12.14
CA GLN A 131 -7.81 -26.26 12.09
C GLN A 131 -7.02 -26.91 13.24
N THR A 132 -5.90 -26.30 13.63
CA THR A 132 -5.12 -26.70 14.83
C THR A 132 -5.65 -26.07 16.12
N GLY A 133 -6.73 -25.28 16.03
CA GLY A 133 -7.34 -24.52 17.12
C GLY A 133 -7.66 -25.41 18.32
N GLU A 134 -6.93 -25.10 19.40
CA GLU A 134 -6.97 -25.64 20.75
C GLU A 134 -8.25 -26.40 21.14
N PRO A 135 -8.11 -27.58 21.78
CA PRO A 135 -9.23 -28.38 22.33
C PRO A 135 -10.29 -27.53 23.05
N TRP A 136 -9.88 -26.42 23.66
CA TRP A 136 -10.69 -25.47 24.41
C TRP A 136 -11.69 -24.65 23.57
N ARG A 137 -11.38 -24.30 22.30
CA ARG A 137 -12.36 -23.65 21.41
C ARG A 137 -13.48 -24.60 21.02
N ARG A 138 -13.16 -25.87 20.77
CA ARG A 138 -14.16 -26.93 20.51
C ARG A 138 -15.01 -27.18 21.76
N LEU A 139 -14.38 -27.17 22.94
CA LEU A 139 -15.09 -27.31 24.22
C LEU A 139 -16.07 -26.15 24.45
N ARG A 140 -15.67 -24.90 24.17
CA ARG A 140 -16.52 -23.72 24.26
C ARG A 140 -17.70 -23.76 23.28
N ILE A 141 -17.47 -24.13 22.02
CA ILE A 141 -18.54 -24.27 21.02
C ILE A 141 -19.53 -25.36 21.45
N ALA A 142 -19.04 -26.53 21.86
CA ALA A 142 -19.88 -27.62 22.34
C ALA A 142 -20.70 -27.24 23.59
N LEU A 143 -20.14 -26.40 24.49
CA LEU A 143 -20.87 -25.90 25.66
C LEU A 143 -22.03 -24.98 25.27
N VAL A 144 -21.82 -24.08 24.30
CA VAL A 144 -22.85 -23.16 23.80
C VAL A 144 -23.94 -23.92 23.02
N GLU A 145 -23.55 -24.92 22.22
CA GLU A 145 -24.51 -25.77 21.50
C GLU A 145 -25.35 -26.62 22.47
N ALA A 146 -24.74 -27.18 23.51
CA ALA A 146 -25.46 -27.90 24.57
C ALA A 146 -26.42 -26.97 25.34
N HIS A 147 -26.01 -25.72 25.61
CA HIS A 147 -26.86 -24.71 26.24
C HIS A 147 -28.11 -24.40 25.39
N ASN A 148 -27.93 -24.14 24.09
CA ASN A 148 -29.06 -23.86 23.20
C ASN A 148 -30.01 -25.05 23.09
N ALA A 149 -29.49 -26.27 23.03
CA ALA A 149 -30.30 -27.49 23.02
C ALA A 149 -31.09 -27.70 24.33
N LEU A 150 -30.53 -27.32 25.48
CA LEU A 150 -31.22 -27.35 26.78
C LEU A 150 -32.34 -26.30 26.86
N VAL A 151 -32.09 -25.08 26.37
CA VAL A 151 -33.08 -24.01 26.29
C VAL A 151 -34.26 -24.42 25.39
N ASP A 152 -34.01 -25.15 24.31
CA ASP A 152 -35.05 -25.66 23.42
C ASP A 152 -35.87 -26.83 24.01
N LEU A 153 -35.36 -27.52 25.04
CA LEU A 153 -35.99 -28.71 25.63
C LEU A 153 -36.87 -28.43 26.87
N GLU A 154 -36.81 -27.23 27.47
CA GLU A 154 -37.66 -26.87 28.60
C GLU A 154 -38.47 -25.59 28.34
N PRO A 155 -39.79 -25.68 28.05
CA PRO A 155 -40.63 -24.50 27.91
C PRO A 155 -40.97 -23.81 29.25
N GLN A 156 -40.52 -24.34 30.39
CA GLN A 156 -40.86 -23.86 31.74
C GLN A 156 -39.71 -23.91 32.77
N ALA A 157 -38.45 -23.92 32.34
CA ALA A 157 -37.35 -23.70 33.28
C ALA A 157 -37.33 -22.23 33.71
N ASP A 158 -37.25 -21.97 35.02
CA ASP A 158 -37.02 -20.63 35.53
C ASP A 158 -35.65 -20.16 35.03
N VAL A 159 -35.68 -19.21 34.10
CA VAL A 159 -34.50 -18.64 33.43
C VAL A 159 -33.47 -18.12 34.46
N SER A 160 -33.91 -17.80 35.68
CA SER A 160 -33.06 -17.35 36.78
C SER A 160 -32.15 -18.47 37.33
N GLU A 161 -32.63 -19.71 37.42
CA GLU A 161 -31.82 -20.85 37.87
C GLU A 161 -30.77 -21.22 36.81
N VAL A 162 -31.16 -21.20 35.53
CA VAL A 162 -30.25 -21.45 34.40
C VAL A 162 -29.17 -20.37 34.31
N PHE A 163 -29.54 -19.10 34.50
CA PHE A 163 -28.58 -17.99 34.51
C PHE A 163 -27.62 -18.07 35.70
N THR A 164 -28.10 -18.48 36.88
CA THR A 164 -27.26 -18.70 38.08
C THR A 164 -26.29 -19.86 37.88
N LEU A 165 -26.74 -20.93 37.21
CA LEU A 165 -25.90 -22.06 36.84
C LEU A 165 -24.82 -21.65 35.82
N LEU A 166 -25.17 -20.82 34.84
CA LEU A 166 -24.21 -20.25 33.88
C LEU A 166 -23.18 -19.36 34.56
N GLN A 167 -23.60 -18.48 35.47
CA GLN A 167 -22.66 -17.68 36.27
C GLN A 167 -21.72 -18.57 37.11
N HIS A 168 -22.25 -19.65 37.69
CA HIS A 168 -21.41 -20.61 38.43
C HIS A 168 -20.45 -21.37 37.51
N VAL A 169 -20.85 -21.71 36.30
CA VAL A 169 -19.97 -22.35 35.31
C VAL A 169 -18.89 -21.38 34.87
N ASP A 170 -19.22 -20.13 34.54
CA ASP A 170 -18.24 -19.11 34.17
C ASP A 170 -17.25 -18.83 35.33
N GLU A 171 -17.73 -18.68 36.57
CA GLU A 171 -16.86 -18.50 37.73
C GLU A 171 -16.00 -19.74 38.05
N THR A 172 -16.51 -20.93 37.76
CA THR A 172 -15.75 -22.19 37.96
C THR A 172 -14.70 -22.34 36.87
N VAL A 173 -15.04 -21.98 35.64
CA VAL A 173 -14.11 -21.91 34.51
C VAL A 173 -13.03 -20.89 34.82
N ASP A 174 -13.37 -19.67 35.24
CA ASP A 174 -12.40 -18.63 35.61
C ASP A 174 -11.49 -19.06 36.76
N ARG A 175 -12.02 -19.73 37.78
CA ARG A 175 -11.21 -20.28 38.88
C ARG A 175 -10.28 -21.42 38.45
N VAL A 176 -10.73 -22.28 37.54
CA VAL A 176 -9.88 -23.32 36.95
C VAL A 176 -8.81 -22.70 36.06
N PHE A 177 -9.16 -21.66 35.30
CA PHE A 177 -8.24 -20.84 34.52
C PHE A 177 -7.15 -20.22 35.42
N ASP A 178 -7.53 -19.46 36.45
CA ASP A 178 -6.58 -18.81 37.36
C ASP A 178 -5.65 -19.81 38.05
N ARG A 179 -6.16 -20.99 38.42
CA ARG A 179 -5.36 -22.05 39.03
C ARG A 179 -4.37 -22.67 38.04
N VAL A 180 -4.83 -23.03 36.84
CA VAL A 180 -3.98 -23.66 35.82
C VAL A 180 -2.93 -22.67 35.29
N PHE A 181 -3.29 -21.40 35.09
CA PHE A 181 -2.34 -20.36 34.65
C PHE A 181 -1.40 -19.89 35.78
N GLY A 182 -1.87 -19.91 37.03
CA GLY A 182 -1.03 -19.64 38.21
C GLY A 182 0.01 -20.74 38.47
N GLU A 183 -0.34 -22.01 38.26
CA GLU A 183 0.55 -23.17 38.46
C GLU A 183 1.53 -23.38 37.29
N THR A 184 1.19 -22.98 36.06
CA THR A 184 2.03 -23.16 34.86
C THR A 184 2.90 -21.96 34.49
N GLY A 185 2.73 -20.81 35.16
CA GLY A 185 3.50 -19.58 34.92
C GLY A 185 3.22 -18.88 33.59
N LEU A 186 2.27 -19.39 32.79
CA LEU A 186 1.84 -18.79 31.53
C LEU A 186 0.80 -17.69 31.81
N ARG A 187 1.21 -16.50 32.29
CA ARG A 187 0.33 -15.32 32.20
C ARG A 187 0.19 -14.88 30.73
N ALA A 188 -0.70 -15.54 29.99
CA ALA A 188 -1.04 -15.16 28.63
C ALA A 188 -2.19 -14.15 28.66
N PHE A 189 -1.82 -12.88 28.51
CA PHE A 189 -2.54 -11.84 27.76
C PHE A 189 -4.07 -12.05 27.61
N VAL A 190 -4.84 -11.60 28.59
CA VAL A 190 -6.23 -11.20 28.33
C VAL A 190 -6.16 -9.90 27.52
N PRO A 191 -6.63 -9.86 26.25
CA PRO A 191 -6.75 -8.60 25.55
C PRO A 191 -7.85 -7.81 26.26
N GLN A 192 -7.49 -6.71 26.92
CA GLN A 192 -8.46 -5.70 27.35
C GLN A 192 -9.16 -5.19 26.09
N GLU A 193 -10.46 -5.43 25.95
CA GLU A 193 -11.22 -4.87 24.84
C GLU A 193 -11.13 -3.33 24.89
N PRO A 194 -10.82 -2.68 23.76
CA PRO A 194 -10.74 -1.23 23.73
C PRO A 194 -12.16 -0.63 23.77
N GLY A 195 -12.55 -0.19 24.96
CA GLY A 195 -13.46 0.95 25.13
C GLY A 195 -14.96 0.67 24.93
N VAL A 196 -15.65 0.44 26.04
CA VAL A 196 -17.01 0.94 26.22
C VAL A 196 -16.96 2.00 27.32
N ALA A 197 -16.75 3.24 26.91
CA ALA A 197 -17.04 4.40 27.74
C ALA A 197 -18.57 4.60 27.74
N VAL A 198 -19.21 4.45 28.89
CA VAL A 198 -20.55 5.00 29.13
C VAL A 198 -20.46 5.86 30.39
N ARG A 199 -20.97 7.07 30.24
CA ARG A 199 -21.01 8.16 31.22
C ARG A 199 -21.82 7.81 32.45
#